data_AF-F7PM50-F1
#
_entry.id   AF-F7PM50-F1
#
_cell.length_a   1.000
_cell.length_b   1.000
_cell.length_c   1.000
_cell.angle_alpha   90.00
_cell.angle_beta   90.00
_cell.angle_gamma   90.00
#
_symmetry.space_group_name_H-M   'P 1'
#
loop_
_entity.id
_entity.type
_entity.pdbx_description
1 polymer ?
#
loop_
_entity_poly.entity_id
_entity_poly.type
_entity_poly.pdbx_seq_one_letter_code
_entity_poly.pdbx_strand_id
1 'polypeptide(L)'
;MQELLTSPELAQFYTDVLLNSPTTITAVRERRGLSKSTAYKYANKLAELRIAEELDAYEDGSALWRADAVSGVWSGEATVEFGPVLIAVFGATTANDDLQLFVQRHGKAALAPAVMGTIEYLLGKTTRRGVAEELNVSAVEGIAVTQAIEGIVALVKDHDPTLDDISFEVPVHERALEQTPYQRADD
;
A
#
# COMPACT_ATOMS: atom_id res chain seq x y z
N MET A 1 -9.62 -9.17 -6.77
CA MET A 1 -8.65 -9.23 -5.66
C MET A 1 -7.25 -9.65 -6.10
N GLN A 2 -7.04 -10.86 -6.65
CA GLN A 2 -5.70 -11.32 -7.07
C GLN A 2 -4.99 -10.34 -8.04
N GLU A 3 -5.75 -9.62 -8.86
CA GLU A 3 -5.19 -8.65 -9.80
C GLU A 3 -4.42 -7.49 -9.13
N LEU A 4 -4.85 -7.05 -7.94
CA LEU A 4 -4.15 -6.01 -7.16
C LEU A 4 -2.75 -6.46 -6.74
N LEU A 5 -2.52 -7.76 -6.57
CA LEU A 5 -1.20 -8.30 -6.23
C LEU A 5 -0.38 -8.72 -7.48
N THR A 6 -0.89 -8.43 -8.68
CA THR A 6 -0.19 -8.72 -9.94
C THR A 6 0.20 -7.47 -10.74
N SER A 7 -0.54 -6.36 -10.60
CA SER A 7 -0.22 -5.07 -11.22
C SER A 7 0.03 -4.01 -10.14
N PRO A 8 1.30 -3.61 -9.94
CA PRO A 8 1.63 -2.54 -8.99
C PRO A 8 0.93 -1.21 -9.29
N GLU A 9 0.70 -0.88 -10.56
CA GLU A 9 0.04 0.36 -10.96
C GLU A 9 -1.43 0.38 -10.57
N LEU A 10 -2.13 -0.76 -10.72
CA LEU A 10 -3.50 -0.90 -10.24
C LEU A 10 -3.56 -0.87 -8.71
N ALA A 11 -2.59 -1.47 -8.02
CA ALA A 11 -2.46 -1.39 -6.56
C ALA A 11 -2.26 0.04 -6.08
N GLN A 12 -1.37 0.82 -6.71
CA GLN A 12 -1.20 2.23 -6.38
C GLN A 12 -2.47 3.05 -6.60
N PHE A 13 -3.17 2.80 -7.71
CA PHE A 13 -4.43 3.47 -8.00
C PHE A 13 -5.49 3.13 -6.94
N TYR A 14 -5.62 1.85 -6.57
CA TYR A 14 -6.50 1.41 -5.49
C TYR A 14 -6.17 2.10 -4.16
N THR A 15 -4.90 2.13 -3.76
CA THR A 15 -4.48 2.76 -2.49
C THR A 15 -4.82 4.24 -2.48
N ASP A 16 -4.62 4.96 -3.59
CA ASP A 16 -4.96 6.38 -3.69
C ASP A 16 -6.46 6.63 -3.56
N VAL A 17 -7.29 5.82 -4.23
CA VAL A 17 -8.75 5.89 -4.09
C VAL A 17 -9.18 5.57 -2.66
N LEU A 18 -8.61 4.54 -2.03
CA LEU A 18 -8.96 4.12 -0.66
C LEU A 18 -8.63 5.22 0.36
N LEU A 19 -7.42 5.77 0.32
CA LEU A 19 -6.96 6.81 1.25
C LEU A 19 -7.78 8.10 1.15
N ASN A 20 -8.26 8.40 -0.05
CA ASN A 20 -8.98 9.64 -0.34
C ASN A 20 -10.49 9.43 -0.49
N SER A 21 -11.03 8.27 -0.11
CA SER A 21 -12.45 7.97 -0.33
C SER A 21 -13.37 8.83 0.55
N PRO A 22 -14.42 9.47 0.00
CA PRO A 22 -14.77 9.52 -1.43
C PRO A 22 -13.90 10.53 -2.21
N THR A 23 -13.49 10.19 -3.44
CA THR A 23 -12.69 11.06 -4.32
C THR A 23 -13.14 10.99 -5.77
N THR A 24 -12.75 11.95 -6.60
CA THR A 24 -13.01 11.90 -8.05
C THR A 24 -11.85 11.21 -8.80
N ILE A 25 -12.15 10.51 -9.89
CA ILE A 25 -11.10 9.93 -10.76
C ILE A 25 -10.20 11.01 -11.36
N THR A 26 -10.72 12.23 -11.52
CA THR A 26 -9.94 13.41 -11.93
C THR A 26 -8.88 13.76 -10.89
N ALA A 27 -9.23 13.82 -9.60
CA ALA A 27 -8.29 14.13 -8.53
C ALA A 27 -7.22 13.04 -8.36
N VAL A 28 -7.61 11.76 -8.40
CA VAL A 28 -6.68 10.62 -8.38
C VAL A 28 -5.71 10.70 -9.56
N ARG A 29 -6.22 10.98 -10.76
CA ARG A 29 -5.41 11.15 -11.97
C ARG A 29 -4.36 12.24 -11.78
N GLU A 30 -4.73 13.37 -11.19
CA GLU A 30 -3.83 14.52 -10.99
C GLU A 30 -2.74 14.19 -9.97
N ARG A 31 -3.10 13.64 -8.79
CA ARG A 31 -2.12 13.18 -7.79
C ARG A 31 -1.14 12.15 -8.34
N ARG A 32 -1.62 11.23 -9.19
CA ARG A 32 -0.83 10.13 -9.75
C ARG A 32 -0.16 10.46 -11.09
N GLY A 33 -0.39 11.63 -11.67
CA GLY A 33 0.13 11.99 -13.00
C GLY A 33 -0.34 11.08 -14.14
N LEU A 34 -1.56 10.53 -14.05
CA LEU A 34 -2.07 9.57 -15.03
C LEU A 34 -2.70 10.23 -16.25
N SER A 35 -2.76 9.50 -17.36
CA SER A 35 -3.63 9.88 -18.48
C SER A 35 -5.10 9.66 -18.11
N LYS A 36 -6.03 10.39 -18.74
CA LYS A 36 -7.48 10.19 -18.53
C LYS A 36 -7.90 8.75 -18.84
N SER A 37 -7.46 8.20 -19.97
CA SER A 37 -7.82 6.84 -20.35
C SER A 37 -7.30 5.80 -19.37
N THR A 38 -6.08 5.99 -18.84
CA THR A 38 -5.49 5.11 -17.83
C THR A 38 -6.27 5.17 -16.51
N ALA A 39 -6.57 6.37 -16.01
CA ALA A 39 -7.30 6.53 -14.75
C ALA A 39 -8.69 5.89 -14.80
N TYR A 40 -9.46 6.13 -15.87
CA TYR A 40 -10.77 5.49 -16.03
C TYR A 40 -10.68 3.98 -16.31
N LYS A 41 -9.63 3.52 -16.99
CA LYS A 41 -9.37 2.07 -17.13
C LYS A 41 -9.20 1.41 -15.76
N TYR A 42 -8.41 2.01 -14.87
CA TYR A 42 -8.22 1.48 -13.52
C TYR A 42 -9.47 1.59 -12.65
N ALA A 43 -10.18 2.71 -12.69
CA ALA A 43 -11.46 2.88 -11.97
C ALA A 43 -12.49 1.81 -12.37
N ASN A 44 -12.70 1.64 -13.68
CA ASN A 44 -13.60 0.60 -14.20
C ASN A 44 -13.14 -0.79 -13.79
N LYS A 45 -11.82 -1.04 -13.77
CA LYS A 45 -11.29 -2.33 -13.34
C LYS A 45 -11.56 -2.60 -11.85
N LEU A 46 -11.45 -1.59 -10.99
CA LEU A 46 -11.83 -1.73 -9.58
C LEU A 46 -13.33 -1.97 -9.40
N ALA A 47 -14.18 -1.33 -10.21
CA ALA A 47 -15.62 -1.60 -10.22
C ALA A 47 -15.99 -3.00 -10.69
N GLU A 48 -15.34 -3.50 -11.75
CA GLU A 48 -15.50 -4.89 -12.21
C GLU A 48 -15.14 -5.90 -11.10
N LEU A 49 -14.13 -5.57 -10.30
CA LEU A 49 -13.71 -6.37 -9.16
C LEU A 49 -14.58 -6.18 -7.91
N ARG A 50 -15.54 -5.24 -7.94
CA ARG A 50 -16.38 -4.82 -6.81
C ARG A 50 -15.56 -4.31 -5.61
N ILE A 51 -14.47 -3.62 -5.92
CA ILE A 51 -13.56 -3.02 -4.93
C ILE A 51 -13.82 -1.53 -4.82
N ALA A 52 -14.30 -0.90 -5.89
CA ALA A 52 -14.71 0.49 -5.88
C ALA A 52 -16.02 0.69 -6.62
N GLU A 53 -16.77 1.72 -6.27
CA GLU A 53 -18.03 2.07 -6.92
C GLU A 53 -18.08 3.57 -7.22
N GLU A 54 -18.73 3.91 -8.34
CA GLU A 54 -19.15 5.27 -8.63
C GLU A 54 -20.40 5.58 -7.82
N LEU A 55 -20.38 6.72 -7.11
CA LEU A 55 -21.49 7.20 -6.30
C LEU A 55 -22.37 8.14 -7.13
N ASP A 56 -23.65 8.23 -6.76
CA ASP A 56 -24.56 9.27 -7.26
C ASP A 56 -24.32 10.60 -6.53
N ALA A 57 -23.07 11.07 -6.56
CA ALA A 57 -22.61 12.31 -5.96
C ALA A 57 -21.45 12.88 -6.80
N TYR A 58 -21.32 14.20 -6.83
CA TYR A 58 -20.39 14.88 -7.74
C TYR A 58 -19.62 15.99 -7.03
N GLU A 59 -18.37 16.17 -7.42
CA GLU A 59 -17.49 17.26 -7.00
C GLU A 59 -16.84 17.86 -8.25
N ASP A 60 -16.92 19.19 -8.39
CA ASP A 60 -16.42 19.93 -9.56
C ASP A 60 -16.81 19.32 -10.92
N GLY A 61 -18.04 18.80 -10.99
CA GLY A 61 -18.60 18.19 -12.21
C GLY A 61 -18.08 16.79 -12.53
N SER A 62 -17.31 16.16 -11.64
CA SER A 62 -16.85 14.77 -11.74
C SER A 62 -17.57 13.90 -10.71
N ALA A 63 -17.94 12.68 -11.08
CA ALA A 63 -18.55 11.73 -10.14
C ALA A 63 -17.56 11.34 -9.03
N LEU A 64 -18.07 11.20 -7.81
CA LEU A 64 -17.33 10.69 -6.66
C LEU A 64 -17.30 9.17 -6.69
N TRP A 65 -16.18 8.62 -6.24
CA TRP A 65 -15.91 7.20 -6.17
C TRP A 65 -15.50 6.82 -4.75
N ARG A 66 -15.91 5.64 -4.32
CA ARG A 66 -15.51 5.03 -3.05
C ARG A 66 -14.83 3.71 -3.32
N ALA A 67 -13.72 3.45 -2.64
CA ALA A 67 -13.13 2.12 -2.56
C ALA A 67 -13.35 1.53 -1.17
N ASP A 68 -13.61 0.22 -1.13
CA ASP A 68 -13.68 -0.56 0.10
C ASP A 68 -12.33 -1.19 0.43
N ALA A 69 -12.08 -1.40 1.73
CA ALA A 69 -10.92 -2.14 2.19
C ALA A 69 -11.01 -3.60 1.73
N VAL A 70 -9.93 -4.11 1.14
CA VAL A 70 -9.85 -5.48 0.62
C VAL A 70 -8.82 -6.25 1.43
N SER A 71 -9.30 -7.27 2.14
CA SER A 71 -8.44 -8.23 2.83
C SER A 71 -8.80 -9.67 2.45
N GLY A 72 -7.88 -10.59 2.75
CA GLY A 72 -8.11 -12.01 2.55
C GLY A 72 -6.84 -12.81 2.69
N VAL A 73 -6.89 -14.06 2.21
CA VAL A 73 -5.74 -14.95 2.23
C VAL A 73 -5.26 -15.16 0.81
N TRP A 74 -3.98 -14.88 0.56
CA TRP A 74 -3.33 -15.19 -0.70
C TRP A 74 -2.60 -16.52 -0.55
N SER A 75 -3.07 -17.53 -1.29
CA SER A 75 -2.43 -18.84 -1.37
C SER A 75 -1.54 -18.87 -2.61
N GLY A 76 -0.29 -18.40 -2.45
CA GLY A 76 0.78 -18.50 -3.43
C GLY A 76 1.73 -19.66 -3.10
N GLU A 77 3.04 -19.41 -3.13
CA GLU A 77 4.05 -20.35 -2.59
C GLU A 77 3.98 -20.49 -1.06
N ALA A 78 3.41 -19.48 -0.39
CA ALA A 78 3.03 -19.50 1.02
C ALA A 78 1.63 -18.90 1.19
N THR A 79 0.90 -19.35 2.22
CA THR A 79 -0.38 -18.79 2.62
C THR A 79 -0.12 -17.55 3.46
N VAL A 80 -0.49 -16.37 2.96
CA VAL A 80 -0.30 -15.11 3.68
C VAL A 80 -1.60 -14.33 3.70
N GLU A 81 -1.98 -13.82 4.86
CA GLU A 81 -3.02 -12.81 4.98
C GLU A 81 -2.56 -11.52 4.31
N PHE A 82 -3.44 -10.92 3.50
CA PHE A 82 -3.19 -9.63 2.88
C PHE A 82 -4.30 -8.66 3.25
N GLY A 83 -3.93 -7.39 3.39
CA GLY A 83 -4.81 -6.25 3.57
C GLY A 83 -4.34 -5.07 2.74
N PRO A 84 -5.03 -3.92 2.82
CA PRO A 84 -4.65 -2.68 2.16
C PRO A 84 -3.19 -2.27 2.31
N VAL A 85 -2.54 -2.50 3.46
CA VAL A 85 -1.11 -2.21 3.67
C VAL A 85 -0.23 -3.04 2.74
N LEU A 86 -0.46 -4.35 2.64
CA LEU A 86 0.36 -5.20 1.76
C LEU A 86 0.12 -4.82 0.28
N ILE A 87 -1.12 -4.48 -0.09
CA ILE A 87 -1.44 -4.00 -1.44
C ILE A 87 -0.71 -2.68 -1.72
N ALA A 88 -0.71 -1.74 -0.76
CA ALA A 88 0.00 -0.47 -0.87
C ALA A 88 1.52 -0.67 -0.99
N VAL A 89 2.11 -1.54 -0.18
CA VAL A 89 3.56 -1.84 -0.29
C VAL A 89 3.88 -2.47 -1.64
N PHE A 90 3.05 -3.39 -2.12
CA PHE A 90 3.20 -3.95 -3.47
C PHE A 90 3.10 -2.89 -4.56
N GLY A 91 2.13 -1.98 -4.46
CA GLY A 91 1.99 -0.85 -5.38
C GLY A 91 3.21 0.07 -5.36
N ALA A 92 3.74 0.39 -4.19
CA ALA A 92 4.88 1.27 -4.01
C ALA A 92 6.18 0.78 -4.70
N THR A 93 6.26 -0.50 -5.08
CA THR A 93 7.44 -1.07 -5.78
C THR A 93 7.78 -0.41 -7.11
N THR A 94 6.88 0.33 -7.75
CA THR A 94 7.17 1.10 -8.99
C THR A 94 7.63 2.52 -8.75
N ALA A 95 7.59 3.01 -7.50
CA ALA A 95 7.90 4.38 -7.13
C ALA A 95 8.90 4.52 -5.98
N ASN A 96 9.33 3.42 -5.36
CA ASN A 96 10.31 3.39 -4.28
C ASN A 96 11.45 2.42 -4.63
N ASP A 97 12.66 2.97 -4.77
CA ASP A 97 13.84 2.24 -5.24
C ASP A 97 14.26 1.11 -4.29
N ASP A 98 14.11 1.28 -2.96
CA ASP A 98 14.46 0.26 -1.98
C ASP A 98 13.51 -0.93 -2.05
N LEU A 99 12.19 -0.68 -2.18
CA LEU A 99 11.20 -1.74 -2.40
C LEU A 99 11.41 -2.43 -3.75
N GLN A 100 11.71 -1.66 -4.79
CA GLN A 100 11.97 -2.21 -6.12
C GLN A 100 13.18 -3.13 -6.10
N LEU A 101 14.29 -2.69 -5.49
CA LEU A 101 15.53 -3.46 -5.38
C LEU A 101 15.32 -4.72 -4.52
N PHE A 102 14.59 -4.60 -3.42
CA PHE A 102 14.26 -5.73 -2.55
C PHE A 102 13.48 -6.81 -3.32
N VAL A 103 12.44 -6.41 -4.08
CA VAL A 103 11.67 -7.35 -4.93
C VAL A 103 12.52 -7.95 -6.04
N GLN A 104 13.43 -7.19 -6.66
CA GLN A 104 14.33 -7.73 -7.68
C GLN A 104 15.26 -8.82 -7.14
N ARG A 105 15.66 -8.74 -5.87
CA ARG A 105 16.58 -9.70 -5.23
C ARG A 105 15.87 -10.90 -4.62
N HIS A 106 14.74 -10.68 -3.96
CA HIS A 106 14.08 -11.68 -3.11
C HIS A 106 12.71 -12.12 -3.65
N GLY A 107 12.26 -11.52 -4.76
CA GLY A 107 10.95 -11.77 -5.33
C GLY A 107 9.81 -11.07 -4.59
N LYS A 108 8.64 -11.03 -5.22
CA LYS A 108 7.45 -10.35 -4.69
C LYS A 108 6.94 -10.97 -3.39
N ALA A 109 7.05 -12.29 -3.25
CA ALA A 109 6.58 -13.01 -2.07
C ALA A 109 7.29 -12.58 -0.78
N ALA A 110 8.53 -12.07 -0.88
CA ALA A 110 9.30 -11.57 0.26
C ALA A 110 8.74 -10.27 0.86
N LEU A 111 7.87 -9.54 0.15
CA LEU A 111 7.26 -8.32 0.69
C LEU A 111 6.37 -8.62 1.90
N ALA A 112 5.64 -9.74 1.88
CA ALA A 112 4.73 -10.05 2.96
C ALA A 112 5.45 -10.24 4.31
N PRO A 113 6.51 -11.07 4.45
CA PRO A 113 7.27 -11.13 5.68
C PRO A 113 7.99 -9.82 6.01
N ALA A 114 8.39 -9.00 5.02
CA ALA A 114 8.97 -7.69 5.30
C ALA A 114 7.95 -6.70 5.90
N VAL A 115 6.70 -6.74 5.44
CA VAL A 115 5.59 -5.97 6.00
C VAL A 115 5.30 -6.43 7.42
N MET A 116 5.15 -7.74 7.64
CA MET A 116 4.92 -8.31 8.97
C MET A 116 6.04 -7.93 9.95
N GLY A 117 7.30 -8.06 9.54
CA GLY A 117 8.44 -7.66 10.37
C GLY A 117 8.47 -6.16 10.66
N THR A 118 8.08 -5.31 9.70
CA THR A 118 7.98 -3.86 9.93
C THR A 118 6.88 -3.54 10.95
N ILE A 119 5.74 -4.23 10.89
CA ILE A 119 4.66 -4.09 11.87
C ILE A 119 5.15 -4.52 13.26
N GLU A 120 5.83 -5.66 13.38
CA GLU A 120 6.41 -6.12 14.65
C GLU A 120 7.44 -5.13 15.22
N TYR A 121 8.22 -4.47 14.36
CA TYR A 121 9.10 -3.37 14.74
C TYR A 121 8.30 -2.18 15.29
N LEU A 122 7.23 -1.76 14.60
CA LEU A 122 6.37 -0.65 15.03
C LEU A 122 5.63 -0.96 16.35
N LEU A 123 5.35 -2.23 16.62
CA LEU A 123 4.80 -2.72 17.88
C LEU A 123 5.86 -2.83 19.00
N GLY A 124 7.11 -2.44 18.76
CA GLY A 124 8.18 -2.48 19.78
C GLY A 124 8.73 -3.87 20.09
N LYS A 125 8.31 -4.91 19.34
CA LYS A 125 8.65 -6.32 19.62
C LYS A 125 10.00 -6.74 19.04
N THR A 126 10.50 -6.01 18.05
CA THR A 126 11.80 -6.28 17.42
C THR A 126 12.50 -4.98 17.02
N THR A 127 13.73 -5.09 16.51
CA THR A 127 14.46 -3.98 15.90
C THR A 127 14.49 -4.17 14.38
N ARG A 128 14.72 -3.12 13.59
CA ARG A 128 14.93 -3.27 12.14
C ARG A 128 16.05 -4.26 11.78
N ARG A 129 17.07 -4.38 12.64
CA ARG A 129 18.13 -5.40 12.48
C ARG A 129 17.62 -6.81 12.75
N GLY A 130 16.76 -6.98 13.76
CA GLY A 130 16.07 -8.26 14.02
C GLY A 130 15.21 -8.67 12.84
N VAL A 131 14.45 -7.74 12.25
CA VAL A 131 13.71 -8.00 10.99
C VAL A 131 14.65 -8.41 9.86
N ALA A 132 15.80 -7.75 9.71
CA ALA A 132 16.78 -8.12 8.68
C ALA A 132 17.31 -9.56 8.87
N GLU A 133 17.57 -9.96 10.12
CA GLU A 133 17.99 -11.32 10.47
C GLU A 133 16.90 -12.35 10.15
N GLU A 134 15.64 -12.06 10.49
CA GLU A 134 14.48 -12.93 10.19
C GLU A 134 14.24 -13.08 8.67
N LEU A 135 14.41 -11.99 7.92
CA LEU A 135 14.35 -12.00 6.45
C LEU A 135 15.57 -12.63 5.80
N ASN A 136 16.62 -12.95 6.58
CA ASN A 136 17.91 -13.45 6.10
C ASN A 136 18.54 -12.53 5.02
N VAL A 137 18.50 -11.21 5.26
CA VAL A 137 19.09 -10.18 4.40
C VAL A 137 20.17 -9.41 5.15
N SER A 138 20.96 -8.59 4.42
CA SER A 138 21.93 -7.73 5.09
C SER A 138 21.23 -6.70 5.99
N ALA A 139 21.86 -6.31 7.10
CA ALA A 139 21.30 -5.30 8.00
C ALA A 139 20.99 -3.97 7.28
N VAL A 140 21.80 -3.58 6.29
CA VAL A 140 21.59 -2.37 5.49
C VAL A 140 20.29 -2.48 4.66
N GLU A 141 20.11 -3.61 3.99
CA GLU A 141 18.93 -3.88 3.16
C GLU A 141 17.66 -4.01 4.01
N GLY A 142 17.72 -4.73 5.12
CA GLY A 142 16.60 -4.85 6.05
C GLY A 142 16.18 -3.51 6.67
N ILE A 143 17.14 -2.64 7.00
CA ILE A 143 16.83 -1.28 7.47
C ILE A 143 16.18 -0.45 6.36
N ALA A 144 16.71 -0.47 5.14
CA ALA A 144 16.18 0.30 4.02
C ALA A 144 14.74 -0.12 3.68
N VAL A 145 14.47 -1.43 3.54
CA VAL A 145 13.13 -1.92 3.21
C VAL A 145 12.11 -1.63 4.31
N THR A 146 12.49 -1.81 5.58
CA THR A 146 11.56 -1.52 6.70
C THR A 146 11.30 -0.02 6.86
N GLN A 147 12.26 0.85 6.53
CA GLN A 147 12.03 2.30 6.47
C GLN A 147 11.08 2.69 5.34
N ALA A 148 11.21 2.08 4.16
CA ALA A 148 10.30 2.32 3.05
C ALA A 148 8.86 1.85 3.35
N ILE A 149 8.72 0.73 4.09
CA ILE A 149 7.43 0.17 4.47
C ILE A 149 6.77 0.99 5.60
N GLU A 150 7.54 1.49 6.57
CA GLU A 150 7.03 2.19 7.76
C GLU A 150 6.06 3.32 7.43
N GLY A 151 6.42 4.20 6.49
CA GLY A 151 5.55 5.32 6.11
C GLY A 151 4.24 4.84 5.49
N ILE A 152 4.29 3.78 4.67
CA ILE A 152 3.11 3.21 4.01
C ILE A 152 2.19 2.57 5.05
N VAL A 153 2.75 1.80 5.98
CA VAL A 153 2.00 1.21 7.10
C VAL A 153 1.31 2.30 7.90
N ALA A 154 2.02 3.36 8.27
CA ALA A 154 1.46 4.46 9.04
C ALA A 154 0.32 5.18 8.33
N LEU A 155 0.45 5.40 7.02
CA LEU A 155 -0.54 6.12 6.24
C LEU A 155 -1.82 5.29 5.98
N VAL A 156 -1.65 3.99 5.76
CA VAL A 156 -2.72 3.09 5.30
C VAL A 156 -3.37 2.31 6.45
N LYS A 157 -2.72 2.20 7.61
CA LYS A 157 -3.21 1.41 8.77
C LYS A 157 -4.68 1.64 9.08
N ASP A 158 -5.14 2.89 9.12
CA ASP A 158 -6.52 3.21 9.53
C ASP A 158 -7.58 2.77 8.49
N HIS A 159 -7.15 2.30 7.32
CA HIS A 159 -8.00 1.69 6.30
C HIS A 159 -7.79 0.18 6.18
N ASP A 160 -6.89 -0.42 6.96
CA ASP A 160 -6.56 -1.84 6.90
C ASP A 160 -7.21 -2.60 8.07
N PRO A 161 -8.32 -3.34 7.82
CA PRO A 161 -9.03 -4.05 8.88
C PRO A 161 -8.21 -5.19 9.51
N THR A 162 -7.10 -5.62 8.89
CA THR A 162 -6.19 -6.60 9.50
C THR A 162 -5.37 -5.99 10.64
N LEU A 163 -5.41 -4.66 10.80
CA LEU A 163 -4.62 -3.87 11.74
C LEU A 163 -5.48 -3.01 12.69
N ASP A 164 -6.78 -3.23 12.78
CA ASP A 164 -7.70 -2.42 13.61
C ASP A 164 -7.31 -2.39 15.10
N ASP A 165 -6.77 -3.49 15.62
CA ASP A 165 -6.44 -3.67 17.04
C ASP A 165 -4.98 -3.36 17.40
N ILE A 166 -4.18 -2.82 16.48
CA ILE A 166 -2.77 -2.51 16.75
C ILE A 166 -2.54 -1.02 17.05
N SER A 167 -1.69 -0.75 18.05
CA SER A 167 -1.15 0.58 18.34
C SER A 167 0.37 0.53 18.24
N PHE A 168 0.96 1.49 17.54
CA PHE A 168 2.42 1.57 17.44
C PHE A 168 3.01 2.02 18.79
N GLU A 169 4.05 1.31 19.24
CA GLU A 169 4.88 1.69 20.38
C GLU A 169 6.09 2.52 19.93
N VAL A 170 6.52 2.32 18.68
CA VAL A 170 7.59 3.09 18.07
C VAL A 170 7.01 4.24 17.26
N PRO A 171 7.45 5.50 17.47
CA PRO A 171 6.96 6.63 16.70
C PRO A 171 7.38 6.49 15.23
N VAL A 172 6.42 6.75 14.35
CA VAL A 172 6.66 6.83 12.91
C VAL A 172 7.49 8.08 12.63
N HIS A 173 8.57 7.92 11.87
CA HIS A 173 9.43 9.05 11.51
C HIS A 173 8.73 9.91 10.45
N GLU A 174 8.71 11.24 10.64
CA GLU A 174 8.14 12.18 9.66
C GLU A 174 8.73 11.97 8.25
N ARG A 175 10.04 11.77 8.18
CA ARG A 175 10.73 11.41 6.92
C ARG A 175 10.18 10.15 6.25
N ALA A 176 9.69 9.17 7.01
CA ALA A 176 9.10 7.98 6.43
C ALA A 176 7.78 8.30 5.72
N LEU A 177 6.98 9.23 6.27
CA LEU A 177 5.74 9.72 5.64
C LEU A 177 6.03 10.51 4.36
N GLU A 178 7.02 11.42 4.39
CA GLU A 178 7.45 12.21 3.24
C GLU A 178 7.97 11.36 2.06
N GLN A 179 8.51 10.18 2.36
CA GLN A 179 9.07 9.27 1.38
C GLN A 179 8.05 8.26 0.84
N THR A 180 6.82 8.26 1.36
CA THR A 180 5.77 7.42 0.78
C THR A 180 5.39 7.92 -0.61
N PRO A 181 5.08 7.03 -1.55
CA PRO A 181 4.58 7.44 -2.85
C PRO A 181 3.09 7.82 -2.81
N TYR A 182 2.49 7.96 -1.62
CA TYR A 182 1.05 8.13 -1.42
C TYR A 182 0.78 9.46 -0.71
N GLN A 183 -0.36 10.08 -1.02
CA GLN A 183 -0.73 11.38 -0.49
C GLN A 183 -2.22 11.38 -0.15
N ARG A 184 -2.59 11.99 0.99
CA ARG A 184 -3.98 12.34 1.27
C ARG A 184 -4.29 13.69 0.63
N ALA A 185 -5.55 13.96 0.34
CA ALA A 185 -6.00 15.20 -0.28
C ALA A 185 -5.80 16.43 0.64
N ASP A 186 -5.70 16.19 1.95
CA ASP A 186 -5.55 17.23 2.98
C ASP A 186 -4.08 17.49 3.40
N ASP A 187 -3.11 16.78 2.80
CA ASP A 187 -1.65 16.94 3.04
C ASP A 187 -1.03 17.94 2.05
#